data_AF-A0A924HK98-F1
#
_entry.id   AF-A0A924HK98-F1
#
_cell.length_a   1.000
_cell.length_b   1.000
_cell.length_c   1.000
_cell.angle_alpha   90.00
_cell.angle_beta   90.00
_cell.angle_gamma   90.00
#
_symmetry.space_group_name_H-M   'P 1'
#
loop_
_entity.id
_entity.type
_entity.pdbx_description
1 polymer ?
#
loop_
_entity_poly.entity_id
_entity_poly.type
_entity_poly.pdbx_seq_one_letter_code
_entity_poly.pdbx_strand_id
1 'polypeptide(L)' 'MNEGKFIQEIKQCKGMILKLISLYAYSIDDRNDLYQEILLNAWKSIQSFQGKSKFST' A
#
# COMPACT_ATOMS: atom_id res chain seq x y z
N MET A 1 2.28 3.17 -15.13
CA MET A 1 0.98 3.45 -14.49
C MET A 1 0.93 4.95 -14.17
N ASN A 2 -0.18 5.67 -14.44
CA ASN A 2 -0.26 7.11 -14.13
C ASN A 2 -0.70 7.31 -12.67
N GLU A 3 -0.37 8.46 -12.07
CA GLU A 3 -0.62 8.78 -10.65
C GLU A 3 -2.10 8.59 -10.25
N GLY A 4 -3.05 9.00 -11.09
CA GLY A 4 -4.48 8.80 -10.81
C GLY A 4 -4.88 7.33 -10.69
N LYS A 5 -4.26 6.44 -11.49
CA LYS A 5 -4.54 5.00 -11.43
C LYS A 5 -3.92 4.36 -10.19
N PHE A 6 -2.74 4.82 -9.76
CA PHE A 6 -2.17 4.41 -8.47
C PHE A 6 -3.08 4.74 -7.31
N ILE A 7 -3.54 5.99 -7.24
CA ILE A 7 -4.39 6.47 -6.15
C ILE A 7 -5.69 5.66 -6.07
N GLN A 8 -6.24 5.27 -7.22
CA GLN A 8 -7.44 4.43 -7.26
C GLN A 8 -7.17 3.01 -6.74
N GLU A 9 -6.11 2.35 -7.21
CA GLU A 9 -5.76 0.98 -6.81
C GLU A 9 -5.36 0.90 -5.32
N ILE A 10 -4.56 1.85 -4.83
CA ILE A 10 -4.15 1.88 -3.42
C ILE A 10 -5.33 2.18 -2.49
N LYS A 11 -6.29 3.02 -2.92
CA LYS A 11 -7.52 3.26 -2.16
C LYS A 11 -8.37 2.01 -2.03
N GLN A 12 -8.44 1.16 -3.06
CA GLN A 12 -9.13 -0.12 -2.99
C GLN A 12 -8.45 -1.08 -2.01
N CYS A 13 -7.12 -1.04 -1.92
CA CYS A 13 -6.34 -1.89 -1.01
C CYS A 13 -6.28 -1.37 0.43
N LYS A 14 -6.69 -0.13 0.71
CA LYS A 14 -6.57 0.53 2.02
C LYS A 14 -7.09 -0.34 3.18
N GLY A 15 -8.26 -0.97 3.02
CA GLY A 15 -8.84 -1.82 4.05
C GLY A 15 -8.01 -3.07 4.37
N MET A 16 -7.37 -3.65 3.35
CA MET A 16 -6.48 -4.80 3.50
C MET A 16 -5.16 -4.38 4.17
N ILE A 17 -4.59 -3.24 3.76
CA ILE A 17 -3.38 -2.67 4.35
C ILE A 17 -3.58 -2.40 5.85
N LEU A 18 -4.69 -1.76 6.23
CA LEU A 18 -5.00 -1.49 7.65
C LEU A 18 -5.19 -2.78 8.46
N LYS A 19 -5.85 -3.80 7.90
CA LYS A 19 -5.95 -5.12 8.54
C LYS A 19 -4.58 -5.76 8.73
N LEU A 20 -3.73 -5.76 7.70
CA LEU A 20 -2.38 -6.31 7.78
C LEU A 20 -1.58 -5.61 8.89
N ILE A 21 -1.54 -4.28 8.87
CA ILE A 21 -0.84 -3.48 9.88
C ILE A 21 -1.35 -3.80 11.30
N SER A 22 -2.66 -3.95 11.47
CA SER A 22 -3.24 -4.28 12.78
C SER A 22 -2.82 -5.63 13.34
N LEU A 23 -2.36 -6.57 12.48
CA LEU A 23 -1.85 -7.88 12.90
C LEU A 23 -0.39 -7.80 13.38
N TYR A 24 0.39 -6.83 12.91
CA TYR A 24 1.84 -6.74 13.15
C TYR A 24 2.25 -5.56 14.04
N ALA A 25 1.36 -4.58 14.26
CA ALA A 25 1.64 -3.39 15.06
C ALA A 25 0.62 -3.17 16.17
N TYR A 26 1.14 -2.97 17.38
CA TYR A 26 0.37 -2.87 18.62
C TYR A 26 0.13 -1.42 19.05
N SER A 27 1.06 -0.50 18.76
CA SER A 27 0.91 0.92 19.05
C SER A 27 0.34 1.71 17.85
N ILE A 28 -0.22 2.89 18.11
CA ILE A 28 -0.76 3.76 17.05
C ILE A 28 0.37 4.36 16.20
N ASP A 29 1.49 4.73 16.83
CA ASP A 29 2.67 5.24 16.14
C ASP A 29 3.25 4.21 15.17
N ASP A 30 3.46 2.96 15.62
CA ASP A 30 3.95 1.89 14.74
C ASP A 30 3.01 1.65 13.55
N ARG A 31 1.69 1.72 13.78
CA ARG A 31 0.69 1.55 12.72
C ARG A 31 0.75 2.67 11.70
N ASN A 32 0.97 3.90 12.14
CA ASN A 32 1.10 5.06 11.27
C ASN A 32 2.39 4.97 10.45
N ASP A 33 3.51 4.59 11.08
CA ASP A 33 4.79 4.42 10.39
C ASP A 33 4.74 3.30 9.36
N LEU A 34 4.23 2.13 9.71
CA LEU A 34 4.04 1.02 8.77
C LEU A 34 3.12 1.38 7.61
N TYR A 35 2.06 2.16 7.87
CA TYR A 35 1.18 2.63 6.81
C TYR A 35 1.92 3.53 5.82
N GLN A 36 2.72 4.48 6.32
CA GLN A 36 3.53 5.37 5.48
C GLN A 36 4.59 4.60 4.69
N GLU A 37 5.28 3.64 5.31
CA GLU A 37 6.26 2.79 4.64
C GLU A 37 5.64 1.96 3.51
N ILE A 38 4.48 1.34 3.75
CA ILE A 38 3.77 0.56 2.73
C ILE A 38 3.36 1.46 1.55
N LEU A 39 2.84 2.65 1.82
CA LEU A 39 2.50 3.61 0.76
C LEU A 39 3.72 4.06 -0.04
N LEU A 40 4.83 4.39 0.64
CA LEU A 40 6.06 4.82 0.00
C LEU A 40 6.66 3.72 -0.87
N ASN A 41 6.69 2.48 -0.37
CA ASN A 41 7.19 1.33 -1.12
C ASN A 41 6.30 1.01 -2.32
N ALA A 42 4.97 1.09 -2.17
CA ALA A 42 4.03 0.92 -3.27
C ALA A 42 4.19 2.02 -4.34
N TRP A 43 4.46 3.26 -3.92
CA TRP A 43 4.75 4.37 -4.85
C TRP A 43 6.08 4.19 -5.56
N LYS A 44 7.12 3.68 -4.90
CA LYS A 44 8.41 3.41 -5.56
C LYS A 44 8.32 2.23 -6.53
N SER A 45 7.61 1.16 -6.16
CA SER A 45 7.50 -0.05 -6.98
C SER A 45 6.61 0.14 -8.20
N ILE A 46 5.79 1.19 -8.25
CA ILE A 46 4.90 1.42 -9.38
C ILE A 46 5.61 1.76 -10.69
N GLN A 47 6.81 2.34 -10.60
CA GLN A 47 7.63 2.67 -11.76
C GLN A 47 8.16 1.38 -12.41
N SER A 48 8.37 0.33 -11.63
CA SER A 48 8.83 -0.99 -12.07
C SER A 48 7.69 -2.01 -12.26
N PHE A 49 6.45 -1.66 -11.91
CA PHE A 49 5.29 -2.54 -12.01
C PHE A 49 4.89 -2.79 -13.47
N GLN A 50 5.19 -3.98 -13.97
CA GLN A 50 4.91 -4.40 -15.35
C GLN A 50 3.44 -4.78 -15.62
N GLY A 51 2.54 -4.69 -14.62
CA GLY A 51 1.13 -5.01 -14.78
C GLY A 51 0.82 -6.50 -15.05
N LYS A 52 1.78 -7.39 -14.78
CA LYS A 52 1.66 -8.84 -14.99
C LYS A 52 0.95 -9.57 -13.83
N SER A 53 0.72 -8.88 -12.71
CA SER A 53 -0.05 -9.35 -11.56
C SER A 53 -1.12 -8.32 -11.20
N LYS A 54 -2.14 -8.71 -10.43
CA LYS A 54 -3.05 -7.74 -9.82
C LYS A 54 -2.26 -6.92 -8.80
N PHE A 55 -2.58 -5.64 -8.69
CA PHE A 55 -1.96 -4.76 -7.69
C PHE A 55 -2.24 -5.23 -6.24
N SER A 56 -3.33 -5.99 -6.05
CA SER A 56 -3.76 -6.57 -4.78
C SER A 56 -3.17 -7.95 -4.47
N THR A 57 -2.16 -8.42 -5.20
CA THR A 57 -1.59 -9.77 -5.08
C THR A 57 -0.10 -9.68 -4.85
#